data_AF-A0A3D2Z9F8-F1
#
_entry.id   AF-A0A3D2Z9F8-F1
#
_cell.length_a   1.000
_cell.length_b   1.000
_cell.length_c   1.000
_cell.angle_alpha   90.00
_cell.angle_beta   90.00
_cell.angle_gamma   90.00
#
_symmetry.space_group_name_H-M   'P 1'
#
loop_
_entity.id
_entity.type
_entity.pdbx_description
1 polymer ?
#
loop_
_entity_poly.entity_id
_entity_poly.type
_entity_poly.pdbx_seq_one_letter_code
_entity_poly.pdbx_strand_id
1 'polypeptide(L)' 'MFFVAPAASREAAGRSEQALSAFTRVLEQDSDHVDANYHAGLSAVRLGRQESARRYLLWTLDVDPGHKQARAALASIPAR' A
#
# COMPACT_ATOMS: atom_id res chain seq x y z
N MET A 1 19.70 19.98 -17.46
CA MET A 1 19.69 19.43 -16.08
C MET A 1 18.81 18.18 -16.09
N PHE A 2 19.40 17.02 -16.36
CA PHE A 2 18.67 15.74 -16.42
C PHE A 2 18.80 15.08 -15.05
N PHE A 3 17.75 15.16 -14.22
CA PHE A 3 17.75 14.54 -12.91
C PHE A 3 17.53 13.03 -13.12
N VAL A 4 18.62 12.29 -13.33
CA VAL A 4 18.58 10.82 -13.24
C VAL A 4 18.40 10.51 -11.76
N ALA A 5 17.14 10.36 -11.34
CA ALA A 5 16.86 9.74 -10.05
C ALA A 5 17.52 8.34 -10.08
N PRO A 6 18.23 7.94 -9.01
CA PRO A 6 19.01 6.70 -8.99
C PRO A 6 18.14 5.50 -9.39
N ALA A 7 18.70 4.60 -10.22
CA ALA A 7 18.01 3.41 -10.74
C ALA A 7 17.31 2.56 -9.65
N ALA A 8 17.83 2.63 -8.41
CA ALA A 8 17.23 2.03 -7.22
C ALA A 8 15.75 2.43 -7.00
N SER A 9 15.38 3.69 -7.29
CA SER A 9 14.01 4.18 -7.13
C SER A 9 13.05 3.59 -8.16
N ARG A 10 13.52 3.30 -9.38
CA ARG A 10 12.70 2.69 -10.45
C ARG A 10 12.48 1.20 -10.22
N GLU A 11 13.50 0.47 -9.79
CA GLU A 11 13.35 -0.96 -9.48
C GLU A 11 12.49 -1.19 -8.24
N ALA A 12 12.63 -0.35 -7.21
CA ALA A 12 11.79 -0.43 -6.02
C ALA A 12 10.32 -0.08 -6.32
N ALA A 13 10.08 0.91 -7.19
CA ALA A 13 8.76 1.24 -7.67
C ALA A 13 8.15 0.10 -8.50
N GLY A 14 8.88 -0.43 -9.49
CA GLY A 14 8.38 -1.52 -10.34
C GLY A 14 8.04 -2.80 -9.56
N ARG A 15 8.79 -3.11 -8.49
CA ARG A 15 8.46 -4.21 -7.57
C ARG A 15 7.23 -3.91 -6.71
N SER A 16 7.07 -2.67 -6.26
CA SER A 16 5.90 -2.25 -5.49
C SER A 16 4.63 -2.21 -6.34
N GLU A 17 4.72 -1.86 -7.63
CA GLU A 17 3.59 -1.93 -8.57
C GLU A 17 3.15 -3.36 -8.85
N GLN A 18 4.10 -4.27 -9.08
CA GLN A 18 3.80 -5.70 -9.23
C GLN A 18 3.17 -6.29 -7.97
N ALA A 19 3.71 -5.94 -6.79
CA ALA A 19 3.14 -6.37 -5.52
C ALA A 19 1.71 -5.87 -5.35
N LEU A 20 1.47 -4.57 -5.60
CA LEU A 20 0.13 -4.00 -5.56
C LEU A 20 -0.84 -4.75 -6.49
N SER A 21 -0.43 -5.02 -7.74
CA SER A 21 -1.26 -5.74 -8.70
C SER A 21 -1.54 -7.19 -8.28
N ALA A 22 -0.56 -7.88 -7.67
CA ALA A 22 -0.75 -9.22 -7.13
C ALA A 22 -1.77 -9.22 -5.98
N PHE A 23 -1.66 -8.29 -5.04
CA PHE A 23 -2.63 -8.16 -3.95
C PHE A 23 -4.02 -7.74 -4.46
N THR A 24 -4.11 -6.86 -5.46
CA THR A 24 -5.40 -6.51 -6.06
C THR A 24 -6.09 -7.75 -6.64
N ARG A 25 -5.37 -8.67 -7.29
CA ARG A 25 -5.96 -9.93 -7.77
C ARG A 25 -6.47 -10.83 -6.63
N VAL A 26 -5.76 -10.85 -5.50
CA VAL A 26 -6.26 -11.55 -4.30
C VAL A 26 -7.56 -10.90 -3.83
N LEU A 27 -7.60 -9.56 -3.79
CA LEU A 27 -8.78 -8.79 -3.41
C LEU A 27 -9.95 -8.91 -4.41
N GLU A 28 -9.68 -9.25 -5.67
CA GLU A 28 -10.74 -9.58 -6.64
C GLU A 28 -11.41 -10.93 -6.33
N GLN A 29 -10.70 -11.86 -5.70
CA GLN A 29 -11.26 -13.15 -5.29
C GLN A 29 -11.83 -13.12 -3.88
N ASP A 30 -11.13 -12.42 -2.98
CA ASP A 30 -11.50 -12.21 -1.59
C ASP A 30 -11.27 -10.76 -1.22
N SER A 31 -12.29 -9.95 -1.47
CA SER A 31 -12.29 -8.53 -1.12
C SER A 31 -12.16 -8.28 0.37
N ASP A 32 -12.45 -9.28 1.21
CA ASP A 32 -12.38 -9.19 2.67
C ASP A 32 -11.00 -9.59 3.24
N HIS A 33 -10.04 -9.93 2.37
CA HIS A 33 -8.75 -10.42 2.83
C HIS A 33 -7.93 -9.30 3.51
N VAL A 34 -7.87 -9.35 4.85
CA VAL A 34 -7.21 -8.35 5.71
C VAL A 34 -5.73 -8.16 5.35
N ASP A 35 -4.94 -9.23 5.27
CA ASP A 35 -3.51 -9.12 4.93
C ASP A 35 -3.27 -8.59 3.51
N ALA A 36 -4.09 -8.99 2.53
CA ALA A 36 -3.96 -8.49 1.17
C ALA A 36 -4.26 -6.98 1.10
N ASN A 37 -5.29 -6.50 1.80
CA ASN A 37 -5.56 -5.07 1.94
C ASN A 37 -4.41 -4.34 2.63
N TYR A 38 -3.88 -4.88 3.73
CA TYR A 38 -2.74 -4.29 4.43
C TYR A 38 -1.50 -4.17 3.52
N HIS A 39 -1.15 -5.24 2.81
CA HIS A 39 0.02 -5.27 1.93
C HIS A 39 -0.18 -4.44 0.64
N ALA A 40 -1.41 -4.36 0.11
CA ALA A 40 -1.76 -3.42 -0.95
C ALA A 40 -1.57 -1.98 -0.48
N GLY A 41 -2.01 -1.66 0.75
CA GLY A 41 -1.81 -0.37 1.39
C GLY A 41 -0.33 -0.01 1.51
N LEU A 42 0.50 -0.90 2.04
CA LEU A 42 1.96 -0.70 2.11
C LEU A 42 2.61 -0.48 0.74
N SER A 43 2.21 -1.28 -0.25
CA SER A 43 2.72 -1.16 -1.62
C SER A 43 2.35 0.21 -2.19
N ALA A 44 1.13 0.69 -1.96
CA ALA A 44 0.70 2.03 -2.33
C ALA A 44 1.47 3.14 -1.60
N VAL A 45 1.83 2.97 -0.32
CA VAL A 45 2.72 3.91 0.42
C VAL A 45 4.07 4.03 -0.28
N ARG A 46 4.69 2.89 -0.63
CA ARG A 46 6.00 2.86 -1.29
C ARG A 46 5.98 3.48 -2.69
N LEU A 47 4.82 3.46 -3.34
CA LEU A 47 4.58 4.12 -4.63
C LEU A 47 4.24 5.62 -4.51
N GLY A 48 4.14 6.16 -3.30
CA GLY A 48 3.69 7.53 -3.07
C GLY A 48 2.19 7.75 -3.31
N ARG A 49 1.41 6.68 -3.51
CA ARG A 49 -0.05 6.72 -3.72
C ARG A 49 -0.77 6.80 -2.37
N GLN A 50 -0.55 7.88 -1.63
CA GLN A 50 -1.02 8.08 -0.26
C GLN A 50 -2.54 7.91 -0.09
N GLU A 51 -3.33 8.46 -1.01
CA GLU A 51 -4.80 8.30 -0.99
C GLU A 51 -5.27 6.85 -1.16
N SER A 52 -4.60 6.08 -2.02
CA SER A 52 -4.93 4.66 -2.19
C SER A 52 -4.49 3.86 -0.98
N ALA A 53 -3.28 4.14 -0.47
CA ALA A 53 -2.77 3.51 0.74
C ALA A 53 -3.70 3.71 1.94
N ARG A 54 -4.17 4.94 2.15
CA ARG A 54 -5.14 5.26 3.21
C ARG A 54 -6.40 4.43 3.08
N ARG A 55 -6.98 4.34 1.89
CA ARG A 55 -8.20 3.54 1.67
C ARG A 55 -8.01 2.07 2.05
N TYR A 56 -6.94 1.43 1.57
CA TYR A 56 -6.66 0.03 1.89
C TYR A 56 -6.40 -0.19 3.40
N LEU A 57 -5.64 0.70 4.02
CA LEU A 57 -5.33 0.62 5.45
C LEU A 57 -6.53 0.92 6.35
N LEU A 58 -7.38 1.88 5.97
CA LEU A 58 -8.64 2.16 6.66
C LEU A 58 -9.58 0.97 6.58
N TRP A 59 -9.71 0.36 5.40
CA TRP A 59 -10.51 -0.84 5.23
C TRP A 59 -9.96 -2.00 6.09
N THR A 60 -8.63 -2.18 6.14
CA THR A 60 -7.99 -3.18 7.01
C THR A 60 -8.40 -2.98 8.48
N LEU A 61 -8.48 -1.73 8.94
CA LEU A 61 -8.88 -1.39 10.30
C LEU A 61 -10.39 -1.45 10.54
N ASP A 62 -11.20 -1.42 9.48
CA ASP A 62 -12.64 -1.61 9.55
C ASP A 62 -12.97 -3.07 9.85
N VAL A 63 -12.27 -3.99 9.17
CA VAL A 63 -12.43 -5.44 9.37
C VAL A 63 -11.66 -5.97 10.57
N ASP A 64 -10.42 -5.53 10.76
CA ASP A 64 -9.62 -5.82 11.95
C ASP A 64 -9.16 -4.51 12.65
N PRO A 65 -10.00 -3.95 13.53
CA PRO A 65 -9.64 -2.78 14.34
C PRO A 65 -8.40 -3.01 15.23
N GLY A 66 -8.05 -4.27 15.49
CA GLY A 66 -6.89 -4.68 16.27
C GLY A 66 -5.57 -4.63 15.49
N HIS A 67 -5.61 -4.38 14.18
CA HIS A 67 -4.45 -4.48 13.29
C HIS A 67 -3.44 -3.33 13.50
N LYS A 68 -2.57 -3.49 14.51
CA LYS A 68 -1.62 -2.47 14.97
C LYS A 68 -0.71 -1.96 13.84
N GLN A 69 -0.30 -2.83 12.94
CA GLN A 69 0.59 -2.49 11.82
C GLN A 69 -0.08 -1.58 10.79
N ALA A 70 -1.38 -1.76 10.53
CA ALA A 70 -2.14 -0.95 9.58
C ALA A 70 -2.38 0.43 10.16
N ARG A 71 -2.68 0.50 11.45
CA ARG A 71 -2.79 1.76 12.19
C ARG A 71 -1.49 2.55 12.18
N ALA A 72 -0.36 1.87 12.42
CA ALA A 72 0.96 2.49 12.35
C ALA A 72 1.28 2.99 10.92
N ALA A 73 1.00 2.18 9.91
CA ALA A 73 1.17 2.56 8.51
C ALA A 73 0.29 3.77 8.14
N LEU A 74 -0.96 3.80 8.57
CA LEU A 74 -1.87 4.91 8.32
C LEU A 74 -1.40 6.21 8.99
N ALA A 75 -0.90 6.11 10.22
CA ALA A 75 -0.34 7.24 10.95
C ALA A 75 0.94 7.81 10.30
N SER A 76 1.68 6.97 9.56
CA SER A 76 2.86 7.42 8.79
C SER A 76 2.49 8.20 7.53
N ILE A 77 1.22 8.14 7.09
CA ILE A 77 0.75 8.86 5.90
C ILE A 77 0.28 10.25 6.34
N PRO A 78 0.95 11.33 5.90
CA PRO A 78 0.54 12.69 6.26
C PRO A 78 -0.86 12.98 5.73
N ALA A 79 -1.74 13.51 6.59
CA ALA A 79 -2.94 14.18 6.15
C ALA A 79 -2.50 15.49 5.49
N ARG A 80 -2.56 15.56 4.17
CA ARG A 80 -2.24 16.78 3.43
C ARG A 80 -3.37 17.79 3.54
#